data_AF-A0A291W5D8-F1
#
_entry.id   AF-A0A291W5D8-F1
#
_cell.length_a   1.000
_cell.length_b   1.000
_cell.length_c   1.000
_cell.angle_alpha   90.00
_cell.angle_beta   90.00
_cell.angle_gamma   90.00
#
_symmetry.space_group_name_H-M   'P 1'
#
loop_
_entity.id
_entity.type
_entity.pdbx_description
1 polymer ?
#
loop_
_entity_poly.entity_id
_entity_poly.type
_entity_poly.pdbx_seq_one_letter_code
_entity_poly.pdbx_strand_id
1 'polypeptide(L)'
;MTSMAAGRPAQGAASQNHPADEIARELARSYPVVVLAADGYLTGPDGRSVAAQMREPELASALRLGRCSGTNDTDCFYRREDEETEEWHGRREQTIAQYCAGCPVAAACLELALRYPEEPQDLAVRGGAAEEDQLALRSEEADRLAAAVIRDHGPDEWRARRLDAAREVQTLARTCIGFSVPAKYRERNHVDTVAAARRLRKLTAEHRRATGWAA
;
A
#
# COMPACT_ATOMS: atom_id res chain seq x y z
N MET A 1 30.43 -49.87 8.27
CA MET A 1 29.40 -49.62 7.24
C MET A 1 28.43 -48.60 7.80
N THR A 2 28.32 -47.49 7.10
CA THR A 2 27.81 -46.19 7.58
C THR A 2 26.29 -46.18 7.63
N SER A 3 25.73 -45.77 8.76
CA SER A 3 24.28 -45.65 8.98
C SER A 3 23.75 -44.41 8.25
N MET A 4 22.79 -44.60 7.35
CA MET A 4 22.09 -43.50 6.67
C MET A 4 20.91 -43.03 7.52
N ALA A 5 21.03 -41.82 8.07
CA ALA A 5 19.89 -41.06 8.57
C ALA A 5 19.18 -40.41 7.38
N ALA A 6 18.04 -40.97 6.97
CA ALA A 6 17.15 -40.34 6.01
C ALA A 6 16.45 -39.15 6.69
N GLY A 7 16.77 -37.95 6.21
CA GLY A 7 16.22 -36.69 6.68
C GLY A 7 14.69 -36.65 6.55
N ARG A 8 14.04 -36.23 7.63
CA ARG A 8 12.66 -35.74 7.58
C ARG A 8 12.62 -34.45 6.76
N PRO A 9 11.60 -34.24 5.91
CA PRO A 9 11.44 -32.99 5.19
C PRO A 9 11.16 -31.87 6.19
N ALA A 10 11.84 -30.74 5.96
CA ALA A 10 11.64 -29.49 6.69
C ALA A 10 10.15 -29.13 6.70
N GLN A 11 9.56 -29.12 7.89
CA GLN A 11 8.28 -28.49 8.11
C GLN A 11 8.41 -27.02 7.71
N GLY A 12 7.49 -26.57 6.86
CA GLY A 12 7.46 -25.22 6.34
C GLY A 12 7.64 -24.19 7.44
N ALA A 13 8.45 -23.17 7.14
CA ALA A 13 8.57 -21.96 7.93
C ALA A 13 7.19 -21.27 7.95
N ALA A 14 6.34 -21.69 8.88
CA ALA A 14 5.26 -20.86 9.37
C ALA A 14 5.93 -19.63 9.97
N SER A 15 5.79 -18.50 9.29
CA SER A 15 6.11 -17.17 9.78
C SER A 15 5.64 -17.04 11.23
N GLN A 16 6.58 -17.11 12.16
CA GLN A 16 6.30 -16.90 13.56
C GLN A 16 5.98 -15.42 13.71
N ASN A 17 4.69 -15.09 13.94
CA ASN A 17 4.28 -13.75 14.32
C ASN A 17 5.13 -13.33 15.52
N HIS A 18 6.08 -12.43 15.32
CA HIS A 18 6.91 -11.95 16.41
C HIS A 18 6.01 -11.18 17.39
N PRO A 19 6.16 -11.33 18.72
CA PRO A 19 5.31 -10.63 19.69
C PRO A 19 5.24 -9.11 19.45
N ALA A 20 6.34 -8.53 18.94
CA ALA A 20 6.42 -7.13 18.55
C ALA A 20 5.43 -6.76 17.41
N ASP A 21 5.22 -7.65 16.44
CA ASP A 21 4.29 -7.41 15.32
C ASP A 21 2.84 -7.44 15.77
N GLU A 22 2.53 -8.28 16.75
CA GLU A 22 1.19 -8.34 17.35
C GLU A 22 0.88 -7.07 18.15
N ILE A 23 1.84 -6.60 18.97
CA ILE A 23 1.73 -5.34 19.69
C ILE A 23 1.58 -4.17 18.71
N ALA A 24 2.42 -4.09 17.68
CA ALA A 24 2.35 -3.04 16.67
C ALA A 24 0.99 -3.02 15.95
N ARG A 25 0.44 -4.20 15.65
CA ARG A 25 -0.87 -4.34 15.01
C ARG A 25 -2.00 -3.91 15.93
N GLU A 26 -1.93 -4.25 17.21
CA GLU A 26 -2.90 -3.83 18.20
C GLU A 26 -2.85 -2.31 18.40
N LEU A 27 -1.66 -1.72 18.52
CA LEU A 27 -1.48 -0.27 18.62
C LEU A 27 -2.09 0.47 17.41
N ALA A 28 -1.76 0.04 16.20
CA ALA A 28 -2.27 0.65 14.97
C ALA A 28 -3.80 0.55 14.83
N ARG A 29 -4.42 -0.49 15.39
CA ARG A 29 -5.88 -0.70 15.33
C ARG A 29 -6.64 0.04 16.43
N SER A 30 -6.05 0.14 17.61
CA SER A 30 -6.77 0.55 18.82
C SER A 30 -6.60 2.03 19.15
N TYR A 31 -5.57 2.69 18.59
CA TYR A 31 -5.29 4.10 18.88
C TYR A 31 -5.38 4.97 17.63
N PRO A 32 -5.95 6.19 17.74
CA PRO A 32 -5.96 7.13 16.64
C PRO A 32 -4.55 7.65 16.35
N VAL A 33 -4.30 8.00 15.09
CA VAL A 33 -3.00 8.49 14.60
C VAL A 33 -2.42 9.63 15.43
N VAL A 34 -3.26 10.54 15.92
CA VAL A 34 -2.83 11.67 16.76
C VAL A 34 -2.23 11.22 18.09
N VAL A 35 -2.77 10.16 18.70
CA VAL A 35 -2.27 9.59 19.95
C VAL A 35 -0.99 8.83 19.68
N LEU A 36 -0.96 8.00 18.63
CA LEU A 36 0.25 7.29 18.22
C LEU A 36 1.44 8.23 17.94
N ALA A 37 1.18 9.38 17.31
CA ALA A 37 2.20 10.40 17.07
C ALA A 37 2.64 11.10 18.38
N ALA A 38 1.69 11.49 19.23
CA ALA A 38 1.98 12.19 20.49
C ALA A 38 2.78 11.34 21.48
N ASP A 39 2.47 10.04 21.54
CA ASP A 39 3.12 9.08 22.45
C ASP A 39 4.42 8.50 21.86
N GLY A 40 4.81 8.92 20.66
CA GLY A 40 6.07 8.55 20.02
C GLY A 40 6.07 7.18 19.34
N TYR A 41 4.90 6.54 19.15
CA TYR A 41 4.77 5.26 18.45
C TYR A 41 4.91 5.35 16.93
N LEU A 42 5.10 6.55 16.35
CA LEU A 42 5.34 6.76 14.91
C LEU A 42 6.71 7.36 14.61
N THR A 43 7.65 7.22 15.55
CA THR A 43 9.06 7.60 15.38
C THR A 43 10.00 6.48 15.83
N GLY A 44 11.24 6.50 15.32
CA GLY A 44 12.27 5.52 15.67
C GLY A 44 12.04 4.10 15.13
N PRO A 45 12.86 3.12 15.57
CA PRO A 45 12.82 1.74 15.08
C PRO A 45 11.47 1.05 15.35
N ASP A 46 10.93 1.18 16.56
CA ASP A 46 9.65 0.57 16.93
C ASP A 46 8.47 1.20 16.18
N GLY A 47 8.58 2.50 15.85
CA GLY A 47 7.56 3.19 15.08
C GLY A 47 7.43 2.68 13.65
N ARG A 48 8.49 2.07 13.08
CA ARG A 48 8.41 1.42 11.75
C ARG A 48 7.48 0.23 11.79
N SER A 49 7.53 -0.58 12.84
CA SER A 49 6.64 -1.75 13.00
C SER A 49 5.18 -1.31 13.11
N VAL A 50 4.89 -0.23 13.84
CA VAL A 50 3.53 0.33 13.94
C VAL A 50 3.07 0.90 12.58
N ALA A 51 3.90 1.72 11.93
CA ALA A 51 3.61 2.28 10.61
C ALA A 51 3.34 1.20 9.55
N ALA A 52 4.09 0.09 9.58
CA ALA A 52 3.91 -1.05 8.69
C ALA A 52 2.52 -1.72 8.82
N GLN A 53 1.83 -1.56 9.95
CA GLN A 53 0.47 -2.09 10.16
C GLN A 53 -0.63 -1.10 9.74
N MET A 54 -0.30 0.19 9.57
CA MET A 54 -1.24 1.24 9.19
C MET A 54 -1.60 1.16 7.70
N ARG A 55 -2.80 1.66 7.38
CA ARG A 55 -3.31 1.82 6.01
C ARG A 55 -2.87 3.15 5.41
N GLU A 56 -2.82 3.21 4.07
CA GLU A 56 -2.46 4.44 3.33
C GLU A 56 -3.19 5.71 3.84
N PRO A 57 -4.53 5.72 4.08
CA PRO A 57 -5.20 6.94 4.57
C PRO A 57 -4.76 7.38 5.97
N GLU A 58 -4.39 6.42 6.82
CA GLU A 58 -3.91 6.69 8.18
C GLU A 58 -2.51 7.27 8.13
N LEU A 59 -1.63 6.68 7.31
CA LEU A 59 -0.28 7.18 7.03
C LEU A 59 -0.32 8.60 6.45
N ALA A 60 -1.16 8.83 5.44
CA ALA A 60 -1.35 10.15 4.83
C ALA A 60 -1.90 11.16 5.85
N SER A 61 -2.81 10.74 6.73
CA SER A 61 -3.30 11.60 7.81
C SER A 61 -2.21 11.95 8.82
N ALA A 62 -1.28 11.02 9.10
CA ALA A 62 -0.16 11.24 10.02
C ALA A 62 0.77 12.36 9.51
N LEU A 63 0.97 12.49 8.20
CA LEU A 63 1.83 13.52 7.63
C LEU A 63 1.42 14.94 8.01
N ARG A 64 0.14 15.18 8.29
CA ARG A 64 -0.37 16.48 8.79
C ARG A 64 0.15 16.84 10.18
N LEU A 65 0.69 15.88 10.92
CA LEU A 65 1.30 16.07 12.24
C LEU A 65 2.83 16.19 12.15
N GLY A 66 3.40 16.11 10.95
CA GLY A 66 4.83 16.22 10.74
C GLY A 66 5.35 17.63 11.01
N ARG A 67 6.62 17.74 11.44
CA ARG A 67 7.25 19.06 11.65
C ARG A 67 7.36 19.87 10.37
N CYS A 68 7.46 19.21 9.22
CA CYS A 68 7.44 19.85 7.91
C CYS A 68 6.04 20.30 7.46
N SER A 69 4.95 19.93 8.15
CA SER A 69 3.58 20.24 7.69
C SER A 69 3.27 21.73 7.60
N GLY A 70 3.99 22.58 8.35
CA GLY A 70 3.83 24.03 8.33
C GLY A 70 4.75 24.76 7.34
N THR A 71 5.65 24.06 6.65
CA THR A 71 6.55 24.70 5.68
C THR A 71 5.92 24.73 4.29
N ASN A 72 6.14 25.84 3.57
CA ASN A 72 5.85 25.95 2.14
C ASN A 72 7.10 25.77 1.28
N ASP A 73 8.26 25.62 1.91
CA ASP A 73 9.52 25.40 1.21
C ASP A 73 9.66 23.91 0.87
N THR A 74 9.14 23.55 -0.30
CA THR A 74 9.25 22.19 -0.83
C THR A 74 10.68 21.88 -1.26
N ASP A 75 11.45 22.88 -1.70
CA ASP A 75 12.81 22.68 -2.18
C ASP A 75 13.65 21.99 -1.11
N CYS A 76 13.52 22.34 0.17
CA CYS A 76 14.25 21.66 1.26
C CYS A 76 14.20 20.13 1.18
N PHE A 77 13.08 19.56 0.72
CA PHE A 77 12.84 18.13 0.71
C PHE A 77 13.11 17.49 -0.65
N TYR A 78 13.36 18.29 -1.68
CA TYR A 78 13.57 17.81 -3.04
C TYR A 78 14.88 18.30 -3.64
N ARG A 79 15.60 17.42 -4.33
CA ARG A 79 16.75 17.81 -5.13
C ARG A 79 16.28 18.70 -6.29
N ARG A 80 17.00 19.80 -6.55
CA ARG A 80 16.69 20.68 -7.69
C ARG A 80 17.26 20.11 -8.99
N GLU A 81 16.66 20.46 -10.12
CA GLU A 81 17.07 19.94 -11.44
C GLU A 81 18.52 20.28 -11.80
N ASP A 82 19.01 21.43 -11.37
CA ASP A 82 20.35 21.97 -11.65
C ASP A 82 21.33 21.81 -10.47
N GLU A 83 20.94 21.13 -9.40
CA GLU A 83 21.76 20.98 -8.20
C GLU A 83 22.76 19.83 -8.34
N GLU A 84 24.02 20.13 -8.07
CA GLU A 84 25.10 19.15 -8.02
C GLU A 84 24.90 18.16 -6.89
N THR A 85 25.33 16.91 -7.09
CA THR A 85 25.05 15.82 -6.14
C THR A 85 25.63 16.09 -4.74
N GLU A 86 26.82 16.69 -4.65
CA GLU A 86 27.45 17.03 -3.37
C GLU A 86 26.71 18.15 -2.63
N GLU A 87 26.22 19.15 -3.35
CA GLU A 87 25.39 20.23 -2.79
C GLU A 87 24.07 19.67 -2.24
N TRP A 88 23.44 18.77 -3.00
CA TRP A 88 22.25 18.04 -2.57
C TRP A 88 22.51 17.26 -1.28
N HIS A 89 23.59 16.49 -1.19
CA HIS A 89 23.91 15.72 0.02
C HIS A 89 24.11 16.62 1.24
N GLY A 90 24.80 17.76 1.11
CA GLY A 90 24.92 18.71 2.22
C GLY A 90 23.58 19.27 2.67
N ARG A 91 22.72 19.65 1.71
CA ARG A 91 21.39 20.20 1.99
C ARG A 91 20.43 19.16 2.57
N ARG A 92 20.46 17.92 2.07
CA ARG A 92 19.60 16.82 2.56
C ARG A 92 19.87 16.54 4.03
N GLU A 93 21.14 16.51 4.45
CA GLU A 93 21.51 16.27 5.85
C GLU A 93 20.99 17.38 6.75
N GLN A 94 21.11 18.63 6.31
CA GLN A 94 20.55 19.77 7.02
C GLN A 94 19.03 19.69 7.13
N THR A 95 18.32 19.35 6.04
CA THR A 95 16.87 19.14 6.04
C THR A 95 16.46 18.02 7.00
N ILE A 96 17.17 16.88 6.98
CA ILE A 96 16.92 15.76 7.89
C ILE A 96 17.06 16.22 9.33
N ALA A 97 18.17 16.89 9.67
CA ALA A 97 18.42 17.39 11.02
C ALA A 97 17.36 18.41 11.49
N GLN A 98 16.92 19.29 10.59
CA GLN A 98 15.98 20.37 10.91
C GLN A 98 14.55 19.86 11.06
N TYR A 99 14.08 19.02 10.14
CA TYR A 99 12.66 18.67 10.02
C TYR A 99 12.36 17.24 10.41
N CYS A 100 13.23 16.29 10.08
CA CYS A 100 12.95 14.87 10.24
C CYS A 100 13.43 14.32 11.59
N ALA A 101 14.55 14.83 12.11
CA ALA A 101 15.11 14.41 13.38
C ALA A 101 14.13 14.72 14.52
N GLY A 102 13.64 13.67 15.16
CA GLY A 102 12.61 13.76 16.20
C GLY A 102 11.22 14.17 15.71
N CYS A 103 10.95 14.08 14.41
CA CYS A 103 9.60 14.24 13.88
C CYS A 103 8.70 13.11 14.42
N PRO A 104 7.53 13.42 15.02
CA PRO A 104 6.69 12.42 15.69
C PRO A 104 6.10 11.39 14.72
N VAL A 105 6.14 11.66 13.41
CA VAL A 105 5.59 10.81 12.34
C VAL A 105 6.65 10.39 11.33
N ALA A 106 7.93 10.45 11.69
CA ALA A 106 9.04 10.08 10.81
C ALA A 106 8.87 8.66 10.23
N ALA A 107 8.46 7.69 11.06
CA ALA A 107 8.28 6.32 10.62
C ALA A 107 7.08 6.16 9.67
N ALA A 108 5.99 6.89 9.92
CA ALA A 108 4.83 6.89 9.01
C ALA A 108 5.17 7.53 7.65
N CYS A 109 5.97 8.60 7.66
CA CYS A 109 6.46 9.24 6.44
C CYS A 109 7.39 8.32 5.64
N LEU A 110 8.30 7.62 6.31
CA LEU A 110 9.17 6.64 5.67
C LEU A 110 8.37 5.49 5.07
N GLU A 111 7.46 4.89 5.84
CA GLU A 111 6.64 3.76 5.37
C GLU A 111 5.83 4.12 4.12
N LEU A 112 5.24 5.32 4.09
CA LEU A 112 4.48 5.77 2.93
C LEU A 112 5.39 5.93 1.69
N ALA A 113 6.57 6.52 1.86
CA ALA A 113 7.55 6.68 0.79
C ALA A 113 8.09 5.35 0.24
N LEU A 114 8.23 4.34 1.11
CA LEU A 114 8.64 2.99 0.72
C LEU A 114 7.55 2.26 -0.07
N ARG A 115 6.27 2.45 0.28
CA ARG A 115 5.12 1.88 -0.45
C ARG A 115 4.89 2.57 -1.79
N TYR A 116 5.01 3.89 -1.80
CA TYR A 116 4.69 4.77 -2.92
C TYR A 116 5.89 5.65 -3.25
N PRO A 117 6.92 5.07 -3.86
CA PRO A 117 8.09 5.82 -4.30
C PRO A 117 7.70 6.92 -5.31
N GLU A 118 8.26 8.10 -5.14
CA GLU A 118 8.27 9.12 -6.19
C GLU A 118 9.47 8.84 -7.10
N GLU A 119 9.28 8.81 -8.42
CA GLU A 119 10.38 8.69 -9.36
C GLU A 119 10.82 10.08 -9.87
N PRO A 120 12.13 10.34 -10.00
CA PRO A 120 13.22 9.44 -9.61
C PRO A 120 13.48 9.45 -8.08
N GLN A 121 13.80 8.27 -7.53
CA GLN A 121 13.82 7.97 -6.08
C GLN A 121 14.91 8.74 -5.33
N ASP A 122 15.91 9.25 -6.03
CA ASP A 122 17.03 10.03 -5.51
C ASP A 122 16.68 11.50 -5.24
N LEU A 123 15.45 11.93 -5.56
CA LEU A 123 15.10 13.34 -5.44
C LEU A 123 14.44 13.74 -4.12
N ALA A 124 14.19 12.85 -3.15
CA ALA A 124 13.35 13.21 -2.01
C ALA A 124 13.83 12.71 -0.63
N VAL A 125 13.85 13.63 0.34
CA VAL A 125 14.00 13.31 1.77
C VAL A 125 12.65 12.87 2.35
N ARG A 126 12.60 11.66 2.91
CA ARG A 126 11.40 11.09 3.54
C ARG A 126 11.72 10.38 4.84
N GLY A 127 10.92 10.67 5.87
CA GLY A 127 11.01 10.01 7.17
C GLY A 127 12.38 10.05 7.88
N GLY A 128 13.26 10.99 7.47
CA GLY A 128 14.61 11.12 8.02
C GLY A 128 15.62 10.11 7.49
N ALA A 129 15.29 9.37 6.43
CA ALA A 129 16.21 8.47 5.74
C ALA A 129 16.73 9.12 4.45
N ALA A 130 18.03 8.95 4.19
CA ALA A 130 18.64 9.32 2.91
C ALA A 130 18.14 8.41 1.78
N GLU A 131 18.31 8.80 0.51
CA GLU A 131 17.81 8.00 -0.62
C GLU A 131 18.41 6.58 -0.66
N GLU A 132 19.68 6.42 -0.29
CA GLU A 132 20.35 5.12 -0.32
C GLU A 132 19.77 4.17 0.73
N ASP A 133 19.45 4.70 1.91
CA ASP A 133 18.80 3.94 2.99
C ASP A 133 17.38 3.55 2.61
N GLN A 134 16.63 4.46 1.97
CA GLN A 134 15.28 4.16 1.48
C GLN A 134 15.31 3.04 0.42
N LEU A 135 16.25 3.09 -0.53
CA LEU A 135 16.43 2.06 -1.56
C LEU A 135 16.82 0.71 -0.95
N ALA A 136 17.73 0.71 0.02
CA ALA A 136 18.16 -0.50 0.72
C ALA A 136 16.98 -1.14 1.48
N LEU A 137 16.26 -0.36 2.28
CA LEU A 137 15.09 -0.82 3.03
C LEU A 137 13.98 -1.33 2.11
N ARG A 138 13.72 -0.61 1.01
CA ARG A 138 12.71 -1.03 0.03
C ARG A 138 13.05 -2.37 -0.61
N SER A 139 14.34 -2.59 -0.90
CA SER A 139 14.81 -3.86 -1.47
C SER A 139 14.72 -5.00 -0.46
N GLU A 140 15.09 -4.74 0.80
CA GLU A 140 15.02 -5.71 1.89
C GLU A 140 13.56 -6.13 2.19
N GLU A 141 12.63 -5.19 2.13
CA GLU A 141 11.23 -5.39 2.53
C GLU A 141 10.26 -5.45 1.35
N ALA A 142 10.75 -5.74 0.14
CA ALA A 142 9.98 -5.65 -1.10
C ALA A 142 8.66 -6.46 -1.05
N ASP A 143 8.70 -7.71 -0.59
CA ASP A 143 7.52 -8.57 -0.48
C ASP A 143 6.50 -8.04 0.53
N ARG A 144 6.97 -7.49 1.66
CA ARG A 144 6.12 -6.90 2.71
C ARG A 144 5.42 -5.65 2.19
N LEU A 145 6.17 -4.77 1.53
CA LEU A 145 5.66 -3.53 0.95
C LEU A 145 4.65 -3.82 -0.16
N ALA A 146 4.93 -4.77 -1.05
CA ALA A 146 3.99 -5.21 -2.08
C ALA A 146 2.68 -5.73 -1.48
N ALA A 147 2.75 -6.56 -0.43
CA ALA A 147 1.57 -7.02 0.29
C ALA A 147 0.80 -5.85 0.95
N ALA A 148 1.50 -4.85 1.48
CA ALA A 148 0.87 -3.67 2.06
C ALA A 148 0.13 -2.83 1.00
N VAL A 149 0.73 -2.57 -0.15
CA VAL A 149 0.11 -1.87 -1.29
C VAL A 149 -1.13 -2.63 -1.80
N ILE A 150 -1.05 -3.96 -1.91
CA ILE A 150 -2.21 -4.80 -2.27
C ILE A 150 -3.32 -4.67 -1.23
N ARG A 151 -3.01 -4.61 0.07
CA ARG A 151 -4.03 -4.37 1.10
C ARG A 151 -4.64 -2.98 0.97
N ASP A 152 -3.82 -1.98 0.66
CA ASP A 152 -4.24 -0.59 0.48
C ASP A 152 -5.24 -0.43 -0.67
N HIS A 153 -4.89 -0.88 -1.87
CA HIS A 153 -5.75 -0.72 -3.06
C HIS A 153 -6.71 -1.87 -3.33
N GLY A 154 -6.51 -3.04 -2.72
CA GLY A 154 -7.33 -4.22 -2.94
C GLY A 154 -8.84 -3.94 -2.88
N PRO A 155 -9.37 -3.28 -1.82
CA PRO A 155 -10.79 -2.95 -1.74
C PRO A 155 -11.29 -2.08 -2.91
N ASP A 156 -10.50 -1.10 -3.35
CA ASP A 156 -10.86 -0.19 -4.43
C ASP A 156 -10.77 -0.87 -5.80
N GLU A 157 -9.75 -1.71 -6.03
CA GLU A 157 -9.67 -2.55 -7.22
C GLU A 157 -10.85 -3.52 -7.31
N TRP A 158 -11.20 -4.18 -6.18
CA TRP A 158 -12.37 -5.05 -6.11
C TRP A 158 -13.66 -4.30 -6.44
N ARG A 159 -13.79 -3.06 -5.95
CA ARG A 159 -14.92 -2.18 -6.26
C ARG A 159 -14.93 -1.80 -7.75
N ALA A 160 -13.81 -1.37 -8.30
CA ALA A 160 -13.67 -0.98 -9.71
C ALA A 160 -14.02 -2.14 -10.65
N ARG A 161 -13.42 -3.33 -10.44
CA ARG A 161 -13.70 -4.54 -11.24
C ARG A 161 -15.19 -4.91 -11.22
N ARG A 162 -15.84 -4.78 -10.05
CA ARG A 162 -17.29 -5.04 -9.93
C ARG A 162 -18.13 -3.98 -10.63
N LEU A 163 -17.76 -2.70 -10.54
CA LEU A 163 -18.44 -1.61 -11.23
C LEU A 163 -18.31 -1.74 -12.75
N ASP A 164 -17.13 -2.07 -13.25
CA ASP A 164 -16.90 -2.27 -14.69
C ASP A 164 -17.66 -3.48 -15.23
N ALA A 165 -17.68 -4.59 -14.49
CA ALA A 165 -18.53 -5.73 -14.84
C ALA A 165 -20.03 -5.38 -14.83
N ALA A 166 -20.48 -4.52 -13.92
CA ALA A 166 -21.87 -4.05 -13.89
C ALA A 166 -22.18 -3.12 -15.08
N ARG A 167 -21.26 -2.22 -15.43
CA ARG A 167 -21.36 -1.35 -16.62
C ARG A 167 -21.41 -2.16 -17.91
N GLU A 168 -20.61 -3.23 -18.00
CA GLU A 168 -20.62 -4.14 -19.14
C GLU A 168 -22.00 -4.78 -19.31
N VAL A 169 -22.58 -5.33 -18.24
CA VAL A 169 -23.94 -5.89 -18.25
C VAL A 169 -24.96 -4.84 -18.67
N GLN A 170 -24.89 -3.63 -18.13
CA GLN A 170 -25.82 -2.55 -18.48
C GLN A 170 -25.70 -2.15 -19.96
N THR A 171 -24.48 -2.08 -20.48
CA THR A 171 -24.20 -1.73 -21.88
C THR A 171 -24.77 -2.77 -22.82
N LEU A 172 -24.51 -4.06 -22.56
CA LEU A 172 -25.02 -5.18 -23.36
C LEU A 172 -26.55 -5.33 -23.24
N ALA A 173 -27.12 -5.09 -22.06
CA ALA A 173 -28.57 -5.11 -21.89
C ALA A 173 -29.25 -3.99 -22.70
N ARG A 174 -28.65 -2.79 -22.77
CA ARG A 174 -29.17 -1.68 -23.57
C ARG A 174 -29.17 -1.98 -25.07
N THR A 175 -28.19 -2.74 -25.57
CA THR A 175 -28.16 -3.17 -26.99
C THR A 175 -29.17 -4.29 -27.30
N CYS A 176 -29.84 -4.85 -26.28
CA CYS A 176 -30.93 -5.80 -26.43
C CYS A 176 -32.32 -5.15 -26.50
N ILE A 177 -32.43 -3.84 -26.21
CA ILE A 177 -33.72 -3.13 -26.19
C ILE A 177 -34.06 -2.65 -27.60
N GLY A 178 -35.08 -3.26 -28.20
CA GLY A 178 -35.66 -2.83 -29.47
C GLY A 178 -35.85 -3.97 -30.48
N PHE A 179 -37.01 -3.98 -31.16
CA PHE A 179 -37.32 -4.96 -32.21
C PHE A 179 -36.60 -4.68 -33.55
N SER A 180 -35.85 -3.58 -33.65
CA SER A 180 -35.09 -3.16 -34.82
C SER A 180 -33.79 -3.95 -35.04
N VAL A 181 -33.38 -4.77 -34.07
CA VAL A 181 -32.16 -5.60 -34.15
C VAL A 181 -32.49 -6.96 -34.82
N PRO A 182 -31.82 -7.34 -35.92
CA PRO A 182 -32.05 -8.63 -36.57
C PRO A 182 -31.84 -9.83 -35.62
N ALA A 183 -32.60 -10.92 -35.83
CA ALA A 183 -32.63 -12.08 -34.92
C ALA A 183 -31.24 -12.64 -34.57
N LYS A 184 -30.35 -12.78 -35.56
CA LYS A 184 -28.97 -13.25 -35.36
C LYS A 184 -28.15 -12.40 -34.39
N TYR A 185 -28.40 -11.09 -34.34
CA TYR A 185 -27.72 -10.17 -33.44
C TYR A 185 -28.38 -10.16 -32.06
N ARG A 186 -29.70 -10.39 -31.96
CA ARG A 186 -30.40 -10.55 -30.68
C ARG A 186 -29.92 -11.78 -29.91
N GLU A 187 -29.76 -12.90 -30.59
CA GLU A 187 -29.27 -14.14 -29.96
C GLU A 187 -27.83 -14.00 -29.46
N ARG A 188 -26.94 -13.42 -30.29
CA ARG A 188 -25.57 -13.10 -29.86
C ARG A 188 -25.54 -12.15 -28.66
N ASN A 189 -26.29 -11.05 -28.71
CA ASN A 189 -26.33 -10.08 -27.61
C ASN A 189 -26.90 -10.71 -26.32
N HIS A 190 -27.86 -11.64 -26.44
CA HIS A 190 -28.38 -12.40 -25.29
C HIS A 190 -27.29 -13.28 -24.66
N VAL A 191 -26.55 -14.04 -25.47
CA VAL A 191 -25.42 -14.86 -25.01
C VAL A 191 -24.37 -14.00 -24.32
N ASP A 192 -24.00 -12.86 -24.91
CA ASP A 192 -23.01 -11.93 -24.37
C ASP A 192 -23.48 -11.33 -23.03
N THR A 193 -24.76 -10.94 -22.95
CA THR A 193 -25.36 -10.41 -21.71
C THR A 193 -25.36 -11.44 -20.59
N VAL A 194 -25.71 -12.71 -20.90
CA VAL A 194 -25.69 -13.81 -19.92
C VAL A 194 -24.27 -14.09 -19.44
N ALA A 195 -23.29 -14.07 -20.34
CA ALA A 195 -21.87 -14.25 -20.00
C ALA A 195 -21.36 -13.11 -19.10
N ALA A 196 -21.66 -11.85 -19.42
CA ALA A 196 -21.32 -10.70 -18.59
C ALA A 196 -21.98 -10.76 -17.20
N ALA A 197 -23.26 -11.13 -17.14
CA ALA A 197 -23.97 -11.31 -15.87
C ALA A 197 -23.35 -12.41 -15.01
N ARG A 198 -22.87 -13.50 -15.63
CA ARG A 198 -22.15 -14.58 -14.94
C ARG A 198 -20.80 -14.08 -14.39
N ARG A 199 -20.06 -13.26 -15.15
CA ARG A 199 -18.81 -12.62 -14.67
C ARG A 199 -19.06 -11.73 -13.45
N LEU A 200 -20.06 -10.85 -13.50
CA LEU A 200 -20.42 -9.98 -12.38
C LEU A 200 -20.79 -10.78 -11.12
N ARG A 201 -21.59 -11.85 -11.28
CA ARG A 201 -21.95 -12.74 -10.16
C ARG A 201 -20.73 -13.43 -9.57
N LYS A 202 -19.81 -13.91 -10.42
CA LYS A 202 -18.56 -14.54 -9.98
C LYS A 202 -17.72 -13.57 -9.13
N LEU A 203 -17.48 -12.36 -9.63
CA LEU A 203 -16.73 -11.32 -8.89
C LEU A 203 -17.40 -10.94 -7.57
N THR A 204 -18.73 -10.85 -7.57
CA THR A 204 -19.50 -10.57 -6.33
C THR A 204 -19.37 -11.70 -5.32
N ALA A 205 -19.43 -12.97 -5.77
CA ALA A 205 -19.26 -14.14 -4.92
C ALA A 205 -17.84 -14.25 -4.37
N GLU A 206 -16.82 -14.00 -5.19
CA GLU A 206 -15.42 -13.93 -4.76
C GLU A 206 -15.20 -12.87 -3.69
N HIS A 207 -15.74 -11.66 -3.89
CA HIS A 207 -15.66 -10.59 -2.91
C HIS A 207 -16.38 -10.94 -1.59
N ARG A 208 -17.55 -11.56 -1.65
CA ARG A 208 -18.26 -12.02 -0.44
C ARG A 208 -17.47 -13.07 0.33
N ARG A 209 -16.82 -14.02 -0.37
CA ARG A 209 -15.92 -15.00 0.27
C ARG A 209 -14.71 -14.33 0.90
N ALA A 210 -14.06 -13.41 0.18
CA ALA A 210 -12.90 -12.67 0.66
C ALA A 210 -13.21 -11.81 1.90
N THR A 211 -14.44 -11.32 2.03
CA THR A 211 -14.89 -10.51 3.17
C THR A 211 -15.60 -11.32 4.27
N GLY A 212 -15.63 -12.65 4.17
CA GLY A 212 -16.23 -13.52 5.18
C GLY A 212 -17.76 -13.55 5.21
N TRP A 213 -18.44 -12.93 4.25
CA TRP A 213 -19.90 -12.90 4.15
C TRP A 213 -20.51 -14.18 3.53
N ALA A 214 -19.68 -15.14 3.10
CA ALA A 214 -20.11 -16.38 2.45
C ALA A 214 -19.20 -17.56 2.78
N ALA A 215 -18.75 -17.67 4.04
CA ALA A 215 -18.08 -18.86 4.57
C ALA A 215 -19.08 -20.00 4.78
#